data_AF-A0A3Q2PH45-F1
#
_entry.id   AF-A0A3Q2PH45-F1
#
_cell.length_a   1.000
_cell.length_b   1.000
_cell.length_c   1.000
_cell.angle_alpha   90.00
_cell.angle_beta   90.00
_cell.angle_gamma   90.00
#
_symmetry.space_group_name_H-M   'P 1'
#
loop_
_entity.id
_entity.type
_entity.pdbx_description
1 polymer ?
#
loop_
_entity_poly.entity_id
_entity_poly.type
_entity_poly.pdbx_seq_one_letter_code
_entity_poly.pdbx_strand_id
1 'polypeptide(L)'
;MLHTIEPVIPESHNNDEYDIHDNDARDKLTAVYGEEWTEKSCEQLMEPRYFREIPEFLSSTQKSLPSKSAKDLSESIMKYTRNGTKDKQKEKGWYWPIVKSVTVRVPKNNFLQHVTLVDLPGNGDRNKSRDTMWKEIVGNCSAVWVVADMNRPVAEKEPWEILREISSQLGNGGECRHIHFICTKSDAMDDLHEYNKADAQALILKANQETKEIVNEELNKETKLKKHFSDECLQVFTVSSKDFFRGEYLSPENTEIPRLQEFLQNLNDCQSETLNYVSGAHGILSLIHGANSRGDDGRNEDVCVTLENNLSFQIESMKDKMNNIKANFEKCLQEGVERSKRTCEDILKSALNPKRKSGYQGFHKQLKKAVENGGICKPKKGKEINLNMKLTSSLTDSIDEEFRNTFPNEGKSGPFNGVISKFTLDTEGLKQKYEEFELQLVFLKSEEDRLKTDMRKSIRKQKKIVYRSLTKTVEEAMQDCYKQAALFTGVGTLQNMRDTIEKHVYASKNTMFEDAKNNMMKLLKDLMENVLGRLEKTMKESIELSLRTDEHSLLDVSSELKEVQEIYNELRKSS
;
A
#
# COMPACT_ATOMS: atom_id res chain seq x y z
N MET A 1 -13.31 4.36 -13.64
CA MET A 1 -12.50 4.38 -14.88
C MET A 1 -11.87 3.01 -15.05
N LEU A 2 -12.37 2.21 -16.00
CA LEU A 2 -11.84 0.88 -16.30
C LEU A 2 -11.03 0.99 -17.59
N HIS A 3 -9.71 0.85 -17.51
CA HIS A 3 -8.93 0.41 -18.65
C HIS A 3 -9.21 -1.09 -18.84
N THR A 4 -9.79 -1.41 -19.99
CA THR A 4 -9.70 -2.66 -20.75
C THR A 4 -9.33 -3.91 -19.95
N ILE A 5 -10.35 -4.73 -19.66
CA ILE A 5 -10.15 -6.16 -19.46
C ILE A 5 -9.86 -6.72 -20.86
N GLU A 6 -8.61 -7.04 -21.14
CA GLU A 6 -8.28 -7.83 -22.34
C GLU A 6 -8.95 -9.21 -22.22
N PRO A 7 -9.66 -9.67 -23.25
CA PRO A 7 -10.19 -11.04 -23.28
C PRO A 7 -9.03 -12.02 -23.19
N VAL A 8 -9.22 -13.11 -22.44
CA VAL A 8 -8.31 -14.26 -22.48
C VAL A 8 -8.47 -14.90 -23.86
N ILE A 9 -7.58 -14.57 -24.79
CA ILE A 9 -7.55 -15.12 -26.15
C ILE A 9 -6.87 -16.50 -26.08
N PRO A 10 -7.52 -17.60 -26.51
CA PRO A 10 -6.81 -18.81 -26.89
C PRO A 10 -6.19 -18.59 -28.28
N GLU A 11 -4.86 -18.58 -28.36
CA GLU A 11 -4.17 -18.57 -29.65
C GLU A 11 -4.45 -19.85 -30.44
N SER A 12 -4.69 -19.70 -31.73
CA SER A 12 -4.93 -20.78 -32.68
C SER A 12 -3.76 -21.76 -32.75
N HIS A 13 -4.11 -23.05 -32.65
CA HIS A 13 -3.34 -24.26 -32.91
C HIS A 13 -1.93 -24.11 -33.51
N ASN A 14 -0.93 -24.57 -32.76
CA ASN A 14 0.15 -25.39 -33.30
C ASN A 14 0.50 -26.47 -32.28
N ASN A 15 0.37 -27.73 -32.71
CA ASN A 15 0.75 -28.93 -31.98
C ASN A 15 2.23 -28.87 -31.62
N ASP A 16 2.55 -28.76 -30.33
CA ASP A 16 3.74 -29.35 -29.72
C ASP A 16 3.53 -29.49 -28.21
N GLU A 17 3.86 -30.67 -27.70
CA GLU A 17 3.41 -31.27 -26.44
C GLU A 17 3.78 -30.51 -25.13
N TYR A 18 2.96 -30.79 -24.12
CA TYR A 18 3.00 -30.39 -22.69
C TYR A 18 2.40 -29.02 -22.35
N ASP A 19 1.08 -28.95 -22.47
CA ASP A 19 0.27 -27.79 -22.12
C ASP A 19 -0.32 -27.89 -20.69
N ILE A 20 0.43 -27.38 -19.71
CA ILE A 20 -0.07 -27.16 -18.34
C ILE A 20 -0.79 -25.78 -18.25
N HIS A 21 -0.71 -24.96 -19.30
CA HIS A 21 -1.35 -23.65 -19.36
C HIS A 21 -2.79 -23.72 -19.89
N ASP A 22 -3.08 -24.64 -20.79
CA ASP A 22 -4.42 -24.89 -21.34
C ASP A 22 -5.46 -25.23 -20.25
N ASN A 23 -5.06 -26.03 -19.24
CA ASN A 23 -5.99 -26.47 -18.18
C ASN A 23 -6.57 -25.34 -17.32
N ASP A 24 -5.81 -24.26 -17.02
CA ASP A 24 -6.32 -23.16 -16.16
C ASP A 24 -7.25 -22.22 -16.93
N ALA A 25 -6.99 -21.99 -18.22
CA ALA A 25 -7.88 -21.22 -19.07
C ALA A 25 -9.18 -21.99 -19.35
N ARG A 26 -9.05 -23.30 -19.65
CA ARG A 26 -10.16 -24.24 -19.78
C ARG A 26 -11.04 -24.25 -18.53
N ASP A 27 -10.46 -24.43 -17.34
CA ASP A 27 -11.24 -24.45 -16.08
C ASP A 27 -12.03 -23.15 -15.87
N LYS A 28 -11.44 -22.01 -16.20
CA LYS A 28 -12.11 -20.69 -16.11
C LYS A 28 -13.23 -20.53 -17.11
N LEU A 29 -13.01 -20.91 -18.36
CA LEU A 29 -14.03 -20.83 -19.41
C LEU A 29 -15.16 -21.82 -19.13
N THR A 30 -14.86 -23.04 -18.72
CA THR A 30 -15.85 -24.05 -18.34
C THR A 30 -16.66 -23.61 -17.11
N ALA A 31 -16.06 -22.96 -16.13
CA ALA A 31 -16.78 -22.45 -14.96
C ALA A 31 -17.89 -21.42 -15.32
N VAL A 32 -17.60 -20.51 -16.26
CA VAL A 32 -18.56 -19.46 -16.67
C VAL A 32 -19.56 -20.00 -17.69
N TYR A 33 -19.07 -20.71 -18.71
CA TYR A 33 -19.85 -21.02 -19.92
C TYR A 33 -20.27 -22.50 -20.04
N GLY A 34 -19.81 -23.39 -19.14
CA GLY A 34 -19.91 -24.84 -19.34
C GLY A 34 -19.02 -25.30 -20.51
N GLU A 35 -19.22 -26.48 -21.08
CA GLU A 35 -18.40 -26.95 -22.23
C GLU A 35 -18.72 -26.20 -23.55
N GLU A 36 -19.77 -25.35 -23.58
CA GLU A 36 -20.23 -24.62 -24.77
C GLU A 36 -19.18 -23.65 -25.35
N TRP A 37 -18.17 -23.23 -24.58
CA TRP A 37 -17.18 -22.26 -25.05
C TRP A 37 -16.25 -22.78 -26.14
N THR A 38 -16.09 -24.10 -26.20
CA THR A 38 -15.17 -24.76 -27.16
C THR A 38 -15.58 -24.57 -28.62
N GLU A 39 -16.85 -24.26 -28.88
CA GLU A 39 -17.42 -24.10 -30.22
C GLU A 39 -17.86 -22.65 -30.52
N LYS A 40 -17.54 -21.68 -29.64
CA LYS A 40 -18.10 -20.32 -29.71
C LYS A 40 -17.02 -19.26 -29.88
N SER A 41 -17.32 -18.22 -30.65
CA SER A 41 -16.47 -17.04 -30.77
C SER A 41 -16.53 -16.18 -29.50
N CYS A 42 -15.56 -15.28 -29.34
CA CYS A 42 -15.54 -14.33 -28.22
C CYS A 42 -16.83 -13.48 -28.18
N GLU A 43 -17.33 -13.04 -29.33
CA GLU A 43 -18.57 -12.26 -29.45
C GLU A 43 -19.78 -13.06 -28.98
N GLN A 44 -19.84 -14.35 -29.33
CA GLN A 44 -20.93 -15.25 -28.92
C GLN A 44 -20.89 -15.55 -27.41
N LEU A 45 -19.71 -15.58 -26.81
CA LEU A 45 -19.54 -15.76 -25.36
C LEU A 45 -19.95 -14.52 -24.55
N MET A 46 -19.96 -13.34 -25.18
CA MET A 46 -20.44 -12.10 -24.57
C MET A 46 -21.97 -11.92 -24.62
N GLU A 47 -22.71 -12.89 -25.16
CA GLU A 47 -24.17 -12.82 -25.25
C GLU A 47 -24.85 -12.75 -23.86
N PRO A 48 -25.90 -11.92 -23.66
CA PRO A 48 -26.58 -11.75 -22.38
C PRO A 48 -27.13 -13.02 -21.72
N ARG A 49 -27.33 -14.10 -22.50
CA ARG A 49 -27.80 -15.38 -21.97
C ARG A 49 -26.87 -15.99 -20.91
N TYR A 50 -25.57 -15.72 -20.97
CA TYR A 50 -24.59 -16.25 -20.02
C TYR A 50 -24.53 -15.49 -18.70
N PHE A 51 -25.06 -14.26 -18.70
CA PHE A 51 -24.94 -13.33 -17.58
C PHE A 51 -26.30 -13.01 -16.95
N ARG A 52 -27.32 -13.86 -17.13
CA ARG A 52 -28.68 -13.62 -16.60
C ARG A 52 -28.72 -13.43 -15.08
N GLU A 53 -27.86 -14.11 -14.34
CA GLU A 53 -27.76 -13.97 -12.87
C GLU A 53 -26.89 -12.78 -12.44
N ILE A 54 -26.08 -12.26 -13.37
CA ILE A 54 -25.11 -11.20 -13.15
C ILE A 54 -25.18 -10.16 -14.29
N PRO A 55 -26.37 -9.60 -14.60
CA PRO A 55 -26.52 -8.65 -15.70
C PRO A 55 -25.60 -7.44 -15.53
N GLU A 56 -25.22 -7.14 -14.28
CA GLU A 56 -24.31 -6.07 -13.91
C GLU A 56 -22.91 -6.21 -14.53
N PHE A 57 -22.50 -7.43 -14.90
CA PHE A 57 -21.23 -7.67 -15.59
C PHE A 57 -21.18 -6.96 -16.95
N LEU A 58 -22.26 -7.05 -17.74
CA LEU A 58 -22.32 -6.44 -19.08
C LEU A 58 -22.36 -4.92 -19.02
N SER A 59 -22.99 -4.35 -18.00
CA SER A 59 -22.99 -2.91 -17.74
C SER A 59 -21.75 -2.43 -16.97
N SER A 60 -20.83 -3.33 -16.60
CA SER A 60 -19.66 -3.02 -15.76
C SER A 60 -20.02 -2.32 -14.45
N THR A 61 -21.13 -2.71 -13.83
CA THR A 61 -21.64 -2.17 -12.57
C THR A 61 -21.46 -3.14 -11.41
N GLN A 62 -21.51 -2.64 -10.18
CA GLN A 62 -21.40 -3.47 -8.98
C GLN A 62 -22.70 -4.24 -8.70
N LYS A 63 -22.57 -5.52 -8.34
CA LYS A 63 -23.66 -6.32 -7.77
C LYS A 63 -23.67 -6.22 -6.25
N SER A 64 -24.82 -5.86 -5.67
CA SER A 64 -25.03 -5.81 -4.22
C SER A 64 -25.77 -7.04 -3.74
N LEU A 65 -25.23 -7.73 -2.73
CA LEU A 65 -25.81 -8.93 -2.12
C LEU A 65 -26.06 -8.68 -0.62
N PRO A 66 -27.25 -8.18 -0.23
CA PRO A 66 -27.58 -7.99 1.17
C PRO A 66 -27.91 -9.34 1.82
N SER A 67 -27.46 -9.52 3.06
CA SER A 67 -27.75 -10.70 3.87
C SER A 67 -27.94 -10.30 5.33
N LYS A 68 -28.78 -11.05 6.05
CA LYS A 68 -29.01 -10.86 7.51
C LYS A 68 -28.04 -11.69 8.36
N SER A 69 -27.37 -12.68 7.78
CA SER A 69 -26.43 -13.55 8.51
C SER A 69 -25.14 -13.80 7.72
N ALA A 70 -24.05 -14.07 8.45
CA ALA A 70 -22.76 -14.43 7.84
C ALA A 70 -22.84 -15.73 7.05
N LYS A 71 -23.67 -16.68 7.49
CA LYS A 71 -23.87 -17.98 6.82
C LYS A 71 -24.53 -17.79 5.46
N ASP A 72 -25.65 -17.07 5.41
CA ASP A 72 -26.37 -16.84 4.14
C ASP A 72 -25.52 -16.00 3.18
N LEU A 73 -24.74 -15.04 3.72
CA LEU A 73 -23.81 -14.26 2.91
C LEU A 73 -22.75 -15.18 2.30
N SER A 74 -22.10 -16.02 3.12
CA SER A 74 -21.09 -17.00 2.67
C SER A 74 -21.64 -17.88 1.56
N GLU A 75 -22.85 -18.44 1.72
CA GLU A 75 -23.50 -19.27 0.71
C GLU A 75 -23.77 -18.50 -0.59
N SER A 76 -24.25 -17.26 -0.49
CA SER A 76 -24.55 -16.42 -1.65
C SER A 76 -23.32 -16.01 -2.46
N ILE A 77 -22.16 -15.83 -1.81
CA ILE A 77 -20.92 -15.39 -2.47
C ILE A 77 -20.07 -16.55 -3.00
N MET A 78 -20.39 -17.81 -2.67
CA MET A 78 -19.57 -18.96 -3.06
C MET A 78 -19.32 -19.03 -4.57
N LYS A 79 -20.35 -18.81 -5.39
CA LYS A 79 -20.24 -18.86 -6.86
C LYS A 79 -19.33 -17.78 -7.46
N TYR A 80 -18.99 -16.76 -6.68
CA TYR A 80 -18.14 -15.64 -7.08
C TYR A 80 -16.72 -15.72 -6.53
N THR A 81 -16.48 -16.58 -5.52
CA THR A 81 -15.21 -16.60 -4.78
C THR A 81 -14.51 -17.95 -4.79
N ARG A 82 -15.25 -19.05 -5.01
CA ARG A 82 -14.72 -20.42 -4.92
C ARG A 82 -14.87 -21.16 -6.24
N ASN A 83 -13.91 -22.05 -6.50
CA ASN A 83 -14.06 -23.06 -7.53
C ASN A 83 -15.06 -24.13 -7.02
N GLY A 84 -16.05 -24.50 -7.84
CA GLY A 84 -16.98 -25.58 -7.51
C GLY A 84 -16.24 -26.91 -7.30
N THR A 85 -16.85 -27.86 -6.58
CA THR A 85 -16.34 -29.24 -6.56
C THR A 85 -16.34 -29.80 -7.98
N LYS A 86 -15.44 -30.75 -8.32
CA LYS A 86 -15.34 -31.32 -9.68
C LYS A 86 -16.67 -31.83 -10.24
N ASP A 87 -17.59 -32.29 -9.39
CA ASP A 87 -18.94 -32.71 -9.78
C ASP A 87 -19.88 -31.53 -10.10
N LYS A 88 -19.70 -30.35 -9.48
CA LYS A 88 -20.45 -29.11 -9.73
C LYS A 88 -19.82 -28.21 -10.80
N GLN A 89 -18.59 -28.50 -11.24
CA GLN A 89 -17.91 -27.79 -12.33
C GLN A 89 -18.55 -28.01 -13.70
N LYS A 90 -19.36 -29.08 -13.86
CA LYS A 90 -20.14 -29.35 -15.07
C LYS A 90 -21.41 -28.50 -15.17
N GLU A 91 -21.82 -27.85 -14.08
CA GLU A 91 -22.94 -26.91 -14.07
C GLU A 91 -22.43 -25.48 -14.37
N LYS A 92 -22.99 -24.82 -15.39
CA LYS A 92 -22.69 -23.42 -15.71
C LYS A 92 -23.17 -22.48 -14.60
N GLY A 93 -22.52 -21.32 -14.44
CA GLY A 93 -22.92 -20.29 -13.46
C GLY A 93 -21.94 -20.05 -12.32
N TRP A 94 -20.67 -20.45 -12.48
CA TRP A 94 -19.58 -20.10 -11.57
C TRP A 94 -18.82 -18.88 -12.11
N TYR A 95 -18.94 -17.75 -11.42
CA TYR A 95 -18.48 -16.45 -11.90
C TYR A 95 -17.14 -15.99 -11.30
N TRP A 96 -16.53 -16.77 -10.42
CA TRP A 96 -15.21 -16.44 -9.84
C TRP A 96 -14.11 -16.06 -10.87
N PRO A 97 -14.07 -16.58 -12.12
CA PRO A 97 -13.04 -16.19 -13.08
C PRO A 97 -13.14 -14.74 -13.56
N ILE A 98 -14.35 -14.18 -13.57
CA ILE A 98 -14.65 -12.83 -14.05
C ILE A 98 -14.83 -11.82 -12.91
N VAL A 99 -14.74 -12.28 -11.66
CA VAL A 99 -14.79 -11.43 -10.47
C VAL A 99 -13.42 -10.81 -10.22
N LYS A 100 -13.37 -9.49 -10.20
CA LYS A 100 -12.15 -8.73 -9.91
C LYS A 100 -11.89 -8.63 -8.40
N SER A 101 -12.90 -8.29 -7.61
CA SER A 101 -12.82 -8.15 -6.15
C SER A 101 -14.20 -8.33 -5.52
N VAL A 102 -14.22 -8.67 -4.22
CA VAL A 102 -15.42 -8.74 -3.40
C VAL A 102 -15.23 -7.84 -2.18
N THR A 103 -16.20 -6.96 -1.93
CA THR A 103 -16.20 -6.07 -0.75
C THR A 103 -17.29 -6.50 0.21
N VAL A 104 -16.90 -6.90 1.42
CA VAL A 104 -17.82 -7.27 2.50
C VAL A 104 -17.91 -6.12 3.50
N ARG A 105 -19.13 -5.69 3.83
CA ARG A 105 -19.39 -4.66 4.85
C ARG A 105 -20.09 -5.30 6.04
N VAL A 106 -19.53 -5.12 7.23
CA VAL A 106 -20.09 -5.65 8.48
C VAL A 106 -20.57 -4.47 9.33
N PRO A 107 -21.89 -4.23 9.45
CA PRO A 107 -22.40 -3.14 10.26
C PRO A 107 -22.13 -3.38 11.75
N LYS A 108 -21.95 -2.30 12.52
CA LYS A 108 -21.80 -2.31 13.99
C LYS A 108 -20.63 -3.18 14.50
N ASN A 109 -19.48 -3.10 13.83
CA ASN A 109 -18.25 -3.76 14.28
C ASN A 109 -17.25 -2.71 14.77
N ASN A 110 -16.92 -2.75 16.06
CA ASN A 110 -16.04 -1.77 16.69
C ASN A 110 -14.59 -1.84 16.18
N PHE A 111 -14.12 -3.02 15.74
CA PHE A 111 -12.76 -3.19 15.22
C PHE A 111 -12.60 -2.71 13.78
N LEU A 112 -13.68 -2.69 12.99
CA LEU A 112 -13.64 -2.41 11.55
C LEU A 112 -14.23 -1.03 11.19
N GLN A 113 -14.38 -0.13 12.17
CA GLN A 113 -14.96 1.20 11.94
C GLN A 113 -14.05 2.06 11.04
N HIS A 114 -12.75 2.08 11.31
CA HIS A 114 -11.73 2.79 10.54
C HIS A 114 -10.65 1.86 9.97
N VAL A 115 -10.87 0.54 10.08
CA VAL A 115 -9.94 -0.49 9.58
C VAL A 115 -10.60 -1.31 8.48
N THR A 116 -9.88 -1.50 7.38
CA THR A 116 -10.28 -2.41 6.29
C THR A 116 -9.30 -3.57 6.21
N LEU A 117 -9.80 -4.80 6.39
CA LEU A 117 -9.03 -6.01 6.15
C LEU A 117 -9.13 -6.39 4.68
N VAL A 118 -7.99 -6.76 4.09
CA VAL A 118 -7.92 -7.23 2.70
C VAL A 118 -7.30 -8.61 2.67
N ASP A 119 -8.07 -9.59 2.23
CA ASP A 119 -7.57 -10.93 1.93
C ASP A 119 -6.99 -10.96 0.52
N LEU A 120 -5.69 -11.28 0.43
CA LEU A 120 -4.94 -11.29 -0.83
C LEU A 120 -4.73 -12.73 -1.30
N PRO A 121 -4.78 -12.99 -2.62
CA PRO A 121 -4.56 -14.33 -3.14
C PRO A 121 -3.12 -14.80 -2.80
N GLY A 122 -3.01 -15.95 -2.13
CA GLY A 122 -1.76 -16.42 -1.50
C GLY A 122 -0.55 -16.68 -2.41
N ASN A 123 -0.69 -16.61 -3.74
CA ASN A 123 0.42 -16.73 -4.70
C ASN A 123 0.60 -15.49 -5.60
N GLY A 124 -0.07 -14.39 -5.27
CA GLY A 124 -0.25 -13.29 -6.22
C GLY A 124 -1.09 -13.72 -7.42
N ASP A 125 -1.66 -12.74 -8.12
CA ASP A 125 -2.52 -13.05 -9.25
C ASP A 125 -1.71 -13.18 -10.55
N ARG A 126 -1.94 -14.23 -11.35
CA ARG A 126 -1.33 -14.34 -12.69
C ARG A 126 -2.01 -13.48 -13.73
N ASN A 127 -3.24 -13.03 -13.44
CA ASN A 127 -3.92 -12.06 -14.26
C ASN A 127 -3.28 -10.70 -14.02
N LYS A 128 -2.72 -10.09 -15.06
CA LYS A 128 -2.03 -8.79 -15.01
C LYS A 128 -2.86 -7.70 -14.32
N SER A 129 -4.16 -7.61 -14.64
CA SER A 129 -5.04 -6.57 -14.06
C SER A 129 -5.27 -6.76 -12.56
N ARG A 130 -5.36 -8.02 -12.11
CA ARG A 130 -5.47 -8.35 -10.68
C ARG A 130 -4.11 -8.23 -9.99
N ASP A 131 -3.01 -8.53 -10.69
CA ASP A 131 -1.65 -8.36 -10.20
C ASP A 131 -1.33 -6.91 -9.86
N THR A 132 -1.64 -6.02 -10.80
CA THR A 132 -1.52 -4.57 -10.60
C THR A 132 -2.40 -4.09 -9.43
N MET A 133 -3.63 -4.59 -9.33
CA MET A 133 -4.56 -4.21 -8.27
C MET A 133 -4.04 -4.58 -6.88
N TRP A 134 -3.62 -5.82 -6.65
CA TRP A 134 -3.16 -6.21 -5.32
C TRP A 134 -1.84 -5.53 -4.94
N LYS A 135 -0.92 -5.31 -5.88
CA LYS A 135 0.33 -4.53 -5.67
C LYS A 135 0.03 -3.08 -5.26
N GLU A 136 -0.99 -2.46 -5.85
CA GLU A 136 -1.44 -1.13 -5.44
C GLU A 136 -2.00 -1.13 -4.02
N ILE A 137 -2.84 -2.11 -3.69
CA ILE A 137 -3.41 -2.26 -2.34
C ILE A 137 -2.30 -2.46 -1.29
N VAL A 138 -1.34 -3.34 -1.57
CA VAL A 138 -0.17 -3.61 -0.71
C VAL A 138 0.58 -2.33 -0.37
N GLY A 139 0.81 -1.45 -1.35
CA GLY A 139 1.44 -0.15 -1.10
C GLY A 139 0.64 0.80 -0.22
N ASN A 140 -0.67 0.57 -0.05
CA ASN A 140 -1.57 1.36 0.80
C ASN A 140 -1.84 0.70 2.15
N CYS A 141 -1.38 -0.53 2.38
CA CYS A 141 -1.53 -1.21 3.66
C CYS A 141 -0.68 -0.55 4.76
N SER A 142 -1.30 -0.27 5.90
CA SER A 142 -0.59 0.18 7.12
C SER A 142 0.06 -0.97 7.87
N ALA A 143 -0.47 -2.19 7.71
CA ALA A 143 0.07 -3.41 8.28
C ALA A 143 -0.17 -4.59 7.33
N VAL A 144 0.72 -5.59 7.37
CA VAL A 144 0.61 -6.82 6.58
C VAL A 144 0.66 -8.01 7.51
N TRP A 145 -0.28 -8.94 7.34
CA TRP A 145 -0.32 -10.19 8.08
C TRP A 145 0.05 -11.35 7.14
N VAL A 146 1.10 -12.07 7.49
CA VAL A 146 1.62 -13.22 6.75
C VAL A 146 1.22 -14.46 7.51
N VAL A 147 0.22 -15.18 7.00
CA VAL A 147 -0.35 -16.35 7.69
C VAL A 147 0.27 -17.61 7.12
N ALA A 148 0.88 -18.43 7.98
CA ALA A 148 1.49 -19.72 7.63
C ALA A 148 1.10 -20.80 8.64
N ASP A 149 1.07 -22.06 8.21
CA ASP A 149 0.83 -23.19 9.11
C ASP A 149 2.00 -23.37 10.09
N MET A 150 1.72 -23.59 11.38
CA MET A 150 2.74 -23.74 12.42
C MET A 150 3.67 -24.94 12.20
N ASN A 151 3.22 -25.96 11.47
CA ASN A 151 4.06 -27.11 11.14
C ASN A 151 5.01 -26.83 9.94
N ARG A 152 4.84 -25.69 9.25
CA ARG A 152 5.62 -25.32 8.04
C ARG A 152 5.98 -23.82 7.91
N PRO A 153 6.26 -23.08 8.99
CA PRO A 153 6.35 -21.62 8.93
C PRO A 153 7.55 -21.12 8.10
N VAL A 154 8.63 -21.91 8.05
CA VAL A 154 9.84 -21.65 7.25
C VAL A 154 9.91 -22.54 6.00
N ALA A 155 9.29 -23.71 6.04
CA ALA A 155 9.36 -24.67 4.95
C ALA A 155 8.61 -24.21 3.69
N GLU A 156 7.51 -23.45 3.88
CA GLU A 156 6.78 -22.81 2.78
C GLU A 156 7.57 -21.60 2.28
N LYS A 157 8.17 -21.71 1.10
CA LYS A 157 9.04 -20.65 0.56
C LYS A 157 8.24 -19.50 -0.04
N GLU A 158 7.00 -19.75 -0.40
CA GLU A 158 6.13 -18.84 -1.13
C GLU A 158 5.87 -17.53 -0.37
N PRO A 159 5.44 -17.53 0.92
CA PRO A 159 5.24 -16.29 1.67
C PRO A 159 6.51 -15.43 1.78
N TRP A 160 7.66 -16.08 2.01
CA TRP A 160 8.96 -15.41 2.09
C TRP A 160 9.43 -14.86 0.74
N GLU A 161 9.17 -15.56 -0.37
CA GLU A 161 9.43 -15.05 -1.72
C GLU A 161 8.56 -13.84 -2.04
N ILE A 162 7.28 -13.87 -1.71
CA ILE A 162 6.35 -12.75 -1.91
C ILE A 162 6.82 -11.53 -1.10
N LEU A 163 7.13 -11.70 0.18
CA LEU A 163 7.60 -10.60 1.03
C LEU A 163 8.88 -9.96 0.50
N ARG A 164 9.84 -10.77 0.01
CA ARG A 164 11.07 -10.27 -0.61
C ARG A 164 10.83 -9.54 -1.93
N GLU A 165 9.78 -9.89 -2.66
CA GLU A 165 9.38 -9.25 -3.92
C GLU A 165 8.75 -7.88 -3.66
N ILE A 166 7.92 -7.78 -2.62
CA ILE A 166 7.13 -6.56 -2.33
C ILE A 166 7.72 -5.70 -1.21
N SER A 167 8.86 -6.06 -0.61
CA SER A 167 9.43 -5.36 0.54
C SER A 167 9.63 -3.86 0.29
N SER A 168 10.13 -3.49 -0.90
CA SER A 168 10.31 -2.08 -1.28
C SER A 168 8.97 -1.37 -1.55
N GLN A 169 7.96 -2.11 -2.02
CA GLN A 169 6.60 -1.59 -2.25
C GLN A 169 5.81 -1.41 -0.96
N LEU A 170 6.10 -2.20 0.07
CA LEU A 170 5.56 -2.06 1.42
C LEU A 170 6.27 -0.95 2.20
N GLY A 171 7.60 -0.92 2.11
CA GLY A 171 8.49 0.01 2.80
C GLY A 171 8.51 1.40 2.17
N ASN A 172 9.64 1.76 1.57
CA ASN A 172 9.86 3.10 1.01
C ASN A 172 8.79 3.51 -0.01
N GLY A 173 8.43 2.58 -0.90
CA GLY A 173 7.37 2.74 -1.91
C GLY A 173 5.95 2.52 -1.40
N GLY A 174 5.75 2.33 -0.10
CA GLY A 174 4.45 2.08 0.54
C GLY A 174 4.26 2.85 1.84
N GLU A 175 3.33 2.40 2.68
CA GLU A 175 3.03 3.00 3.99
C GLU A 175 3.00 1.94 5.12
N CYS A 176 3.54 0.75 4.86
CA CYS A 176 3.48 -0.34 5.82
C CYS A 176 4.36 -0.02 7.05
N ARG A 177 3.76 -0.14 8.22
CA ARG A 177 4.38 0.12 9.53
C ARG A 177 4.63 -1.14 10.33
N HIS A 178 3.87 -2.20 10.05
CA HIS A 178 3.95 -3.44 10.81
C HIS A 178 3.81 -4.64 9.88
N ILE A 179 4.67 -5.64 10.05
CA ILE A 179 4.53 -6.94 9.41
C ILE A 179 4.41 -7.98 10.52
N HIS A 180 3.31 -8.71 10.52
CA HIS A 180 3.03 -9.74 11.50
C HIS A 180 3.06 -11.10 10.82
N PHE A 181 3.93 -11.97 11.31
CA PHE A 181 3.93 -13.38 10.93
C PHE A 181 3.02 -14.14 11.87
N ILE A 182 1.98 -14.75 11.34
CA ILE A 182 0.95 -15.45 12.09
C ILE A 182 1.07 -16.94 11.79
N CYS A 183 1.66 -17.69 12.71
CA CYS A 183 1.74 -19.14 12.67
C CYS A 183 0.40 -19.70 13.18
N THR A 184 -0.45 -20.18 12.29
CA THR A 184 -1.80 -20.68 12.62
C THR A 184 -1.82 -22.17 12.90
N LYS A 185 -2.91 -22.65 13.51
CA LYS A 185 -3.16 -24.05 13.91
C LYS A 185 -2.15 -24.56 14.93
N SER A 186 -1.84 -23.75 15.94
CA SER A 186 -0.97 -24.19 17.04
C SER A 186 -1.53 -25.35 17.86
N ASP A 187 -2.83 -25.60 17.75
CA ASP A 187 -3.53 -26.75 18.32
C ASP A 187 -3.42 -28.03 17.47
N ALA A 188 -2.87 -27.97 16.26
CA ALA A 188 -2.81 -29.12 15.34
C ALA A 188 -1.49 -29.89 15.48
N MET A 189 -1.20 -30.36 16.69
CA MET A 189 -0.10 -31.27 16.97
C MET A 189 -0.63 -32.71 17.04
N ASP A 190 0.16 -33.65 16.54
CA ASP A 190 -0.18 -35.08 16.60
C ASP A 190 -0.24 -35.54 18.08
N ASP A 191 -1.13 -36.49 18.36
CA ASP A 191 -1.25 -37.19 19.64
C ASP A 191 -1.59 -36.33 20.89
N LEU A 192 -2.04 -35.07 20.72
CA LEU A 192 -2.48 -34.22 21.84
C LEU A 192 -3.59 -34.85 22.70
N HIS A 193 -4.43 -35.70 22.12
CA HIS A 193 -5.49 -36.42 22.83
C HIS A 193 -4.97 -37.48 23.82
N GLU A 194 -3.71 -37.91 23.68
CA GLU A 194 -3.09 -38.89 24.59
C GLU A 194 -2.62 -38.26 25.92
N TYR A 195 -2.53 -36.93 25.96
CA TYR A 195 -2.11 -36.16 27.13
C TYR A 195 -3.31 -35.59 27.90
N ASN A 196 -3.14 -35.35 29.20
CA ASN A 196 -4.12 -34.54 29.93
C ASN A 196 -4.06 -33.08 29.45
N LYS A 197 -5.10 -32.29 29.75
CA LYS A 197 -5.22 -30.91 29.28
C LYS A 197 -4.03 -30.02 29.67
N ALA A 198 -3.47 -30.18 30.87
CA ALA A 198 -2.37 -29.36 31.35
C ALA A 198 -1.06 -29.68 30.60
N ASP A 199 -0.79 -30.97 30.38
CA ASP A 199 0.38 -31.42 29.63
C ASP A 199 0.27 -31.05 28.14
N ALA A 200 -0.90 -31.24 27.53
CA ALA A 200 -1.17 -30.79 26.16
C ALA A 200 -0.98 -29.27 26.00
N GLN A 201 -1.49 -28.49 26.96
CA GLN A 201 -1.28 -27.04 26.98
C GLN A 201 0.20 -26.67 27.09
N ALA A 202 0.95 -27.31 27.99
CA ALA A 202 2.38 -27.05 28.16
C ALA A 202 3.18 -27.39 26.88
N LEU A 203 2.83 -28.48 26.19
CA LEU A 203 3.42 -28.86 24.91
C LEU A 203 3.14 -27.82 23.83
N ILE A 204 1.90 -27.35 23.69
CA ILE A 204 1.53 -26.32 22.71
C ILE A 204 2.29 -25.02 23.00
N LEU A 205 2.34 -24.57 24.26
CA LEU A 205 3.04 -23.34 24.63
C LEU A 205 4.56 -23.44 24.36
N LYS A 206 5.16 -24.59 24.62
CA LYS A 206 6.56 -24.86 24.30
C LYS A 206 6.80 -24.79 22.79
N ALA A 207 5.98 -25.50 22.00
CA ALA A 207 6.10 -25.49 20.55
C ALA A 207 5.87 -24.08 19.95
N ASN A 208 4.96 -23.31 20.53
CA ASN A 208 4.72 -21.92 20.15
C ASN A 208 5.97 -21.07 20.33
N GLN A 209 6.64 -21.20 21.48
CA GLN A 209 7.87 -20.47 21.76
C GLN A 209 9.00 -20.86 20.81
N GLU A 210 9.23 -22.15 20.62
CA GLU A 210 10.24 -22.68 19.68
C GLU A 210 9.98 -22.20 18.24
N THR A 211 8.72 -22.20 17.81
CA THR A 211 8.34 -21.72 16.48
C THR A 211 8.64 -20.24 16.30
N LYS A 212 8.34 -19.40 17.31
CA LYS A 212 8.65 -17.97 17.26
C LYS A 212 10.14 -17.72 17.14
N GLU A 213 10.96 -18.48 17.86
CA GLU A 213 12.42 -18.38 17.79
C GLU A 213 12.91 -18.72 16.37
N ILE A 214 12.45 -19.83 15.80
CA ILE A 214 12.80 -20.26 14.44
C ILE A 214 12.41 -19.19 13.38
N VAL A 215 11.20 -18.64 13.45
CA VAL A 215 10.74 -17.62 12.51
C VAL A 215 11.53 -16.32 12.67
N ASN A 216 11.83 -15.92 13.91
CA ASN A 216 12.67 -14.75 14.17
C ASN A 216 14.10 -14.93 13.64
N GLU A 217 14.69 -16.11 13.78
CA GLU A 217 16.00 -16.42 13.20
C GLU A 217 16.00 -16.28 11.67
N GLU A 218 14.94 -16.75 11.00
CA GLU A 218 14.81 -16.57 9.55
C GLU A 218 14.56 -15.12 9.16
N LEU A 219 13.74 -14.37 9.91
CA LEU A 219 13.59 -12.93 9.72
C LEU A 219 14.91 -12.18 9.86
N ASN A 220 15.76 -12.61 10.79
CA ASN A 220 17.09 -12.04 10.98
C ASN A 220 18.02 -12.25 9.80
N LYS A 221 17.80 -13.30 8.99
CA LYS A 221 18.56 -13.56 7.75
C LYS A 221 18.05 -12.74 6.56
N GLU A 222 16.82 -12.20 6.62
CA GLU A 222 16.17 -11.49 5.52
C GLU A 222 16.64 -10.03 5.38
N THR A 223 17.87 -9.85 4.91
CA THR A 223 18.53 -8.54 4.70
C THR A 223 17.71 -7.55 3.86
N LYS A 224 16.98 -8.04 2.85
CA LYS A 224 16.14 -7.19 1.99
C LYS A 224 14.94 -6.59 2.73
N LEU A 225 14.37 -7.35 3.66
CA LEU A 225 13.26 -6.87 4.47
C LEU A 225 13.78 -5.85 5.48
N LYS A 226 14.91 -6.16 6.13
CA LYS A 226 15.57 -5.25 7.10
C LYS A 226 16.10 -3.95 6.49
N LYS A 227 16.27 -3.87 5.16
CA LYS A 227 16.50 -2.60 4.45
C LYS A 227 15.29 -1.66 4.51
N HIS A 228 14.10 -2.12 4.86
CA HIS A 228 12.91 -1.29 4.83
C HIS A 228 12.17 -1.23 6.17
N PHE A 229 12.41 -2.19 7.06
CA PHE A 229 11.69 -2.33 8.33
C PHE A 229 12.68 -2.47 9.49
N SER A 230 12.38 -1.80 10.60
CA SER A 230 13.05 -2.02 11.88
C SER A 230 12.63 -3.36 12.49
N ASP A 231 13.40 -3.89 13.43
CA ASP A 231 13.04 -5.14 14.13
C ASP A 231 11.74 -4.97 14.95
N GLU A 232 11.44 -3.75 15.43
CA GLU A 232 10.19 -3.45 16.14
C GLU A 232 8.94 -3.55 15.25
N CYS A 233 9.10 -3.43 13.93
CA CYS A 233 8.01 -3.60 12.96
C CYS A 233 7.62 -5.07 12.76
N LEU A 234 8.53 -6.00 13.05
CA LEU A 234 8.41 -7.40 12.73
C LEU A 234 7.99 -8.16 13.99
N GLN A 235 6.80 -8.75 13.97
CA GLN A 235 6.28 -9.50 15.12
C GLN A 235 5.81 -10.89 14.68
N VAL A 236 6.04 -11.88 15.54
CA VAL A 236 5.61 -13.26 15.29
C VAL A 236 4.57 -13.66 16.34
N PHE A 237 3.43 -14.13 15.85
CA PHE A 237 2.31 -14.63 16.64
C PHE A 237 2.11 -16.11 16.35
N THR A 238 1.69 -16.85 17.36
CA THR A 238 1.28 -18.26 17.25
C THR A 238 -0.16 -18.38 17.70
N VAL A 239 -1.06 -18.70 16.77
CA VAL A 239 -2.51 -18.60 16.98
C VAL A 239 -3.22 -19.93 16.78
N SER A 240 -4.22 -20.17 17.63
CA SER A 240 -5.21 -21.22 17.43
C SER A 240 -6.60 -20.60 17.32
N SER A 241 -7.13 -20.54 16.11
CA SER A 241 -8.52 -20.11 15.90
C SER A 241 -9.52 -21.12 16.46
N LYS A 242 -9.19 -22.42 16.45
CA LYS A 242 -10.07 -23.47 16.99
C LYS A 242 -10.22 -23.31 18.50
N ASP A 243 -9.12 -23.19 19.23
CA ASP A 243 -9.16 -23.06 20.68
C ASP A 243 -9.68 -21.71 21.14
N PHE A 244 -9.49 -20.64 20.37
CA PHE A 244 -10.08 -19.35 20.70
C PHE A 244 -11.61 -19.40 20.76
N PHE A 245 -12.26 -20.15 19.86
CA PHE A 245 -13.72 -20.30 19.87
C PHE A 245 -14.23 -21.45 20.74
N ARG A 246 -13.44 -22.52 20.91
CA ARG A 246 -13.90 -23.77 21.58
C ARG A 246 -13.31 -24.01 22.97
N GLY A 247 -12.15 -23.42 23.28
CA GLY A 247 -11.48 -23.53 24.58
C GLY A 247 -11.01 -24.95 24.93
N GLU A 248 -10.52 -25.71 23.95
CA GLU A 248 -10.15 -27.12 24.15
C GLU A 248 -8.88 -27.26 25.00
N TYR A 249 -7.76 -26.65 24.57
CA TYR A 249 -6.48 -26.73 25.27
C TYR A 249 -5.98 -25.37 25.78
N LEU A 250 -6.05 -24.32 24.96
CA LEU A 250 -5.56 -22.98 25.30
C LEU A 250 -6.66 -22.08 25.89
N SER A 251 -6.27 -21.18 26.81
CA SER A 251 -7.11 -20.02 27.18
C SER A 251 -7.09 -18.97 26.06
N PRO A 252 -8.10 -18.08 25.98
CA PRO A 252 -8.15 -17.04 24.95
C PRO A 252 -6.86 -16.21 24.85
N GLU A 253 -6.25 -15.85 25.98
CA GLU A 253 -5.01 -15.07 26.06
C GLU A 253 -3.83 -15.84 25.44
N ASN A 254 -3.77 -17.15 25.71
CA ASN A 254 -2.71 -18.03 25.20
C ASN A 254 -2.86 -18.36 23.71
N THR A 255 -3.99 -18.02 23.08
CA THR A 255 -4.15 -18.12 21.62
C THR A 255 -3.58 -16.91 20.86
N GLU A 256 -3.19 -15.85 21.58
CA GLU A 256 -2.69 -14.57 21.04
C GLU A 256 -3.64 -13.80 20.09
N ILE A 257 -4.81 -14.35 19.75
CA ILE A 257 -5.85 -13.64 18.99
C ILE A 257 -6.28 -12.34 19.69
N PRO A 258 -6.44 -12.26 21.03
CA PRO A 258 -6.71 -11.00 21.70
C PRO A 258 -5.67 -9.90 21.44
N ARG A 259 -4.38 -10.26 21.29
CA ARG A 259 -3.31 -9.29 20.98
C ARG A 259 -3.44 -8.73 19.56
N LEU A 260 -3.87 -9.58 18.61
CA LEU A 260 -4.19 -9.13 17.25
C LEU A 260 -5.44 -8.23 17.25
N GLN A 261 -6.44 -8.53 18.08
CA GLN A 261 -7.62 -7.67 18.25
C GLN A 261 -7.25 -6.32 18.88
N GLU A 262 -6.39 -6.31 19.89
CA GLU A 262 -5.84 -5.09 20.50
C GLU A 262 -5.08 -4.25 19.47
N PHE A 263 -4.28 -4.88 18.61
CA PHE A 263 -3.61 -4.18 17.50
C PHE A 263 -4.61 -3.49 16.57
N LEU A 264 -5.70 -4.18 16.17
CA LEU A 264 -6.75 -3.59 15.34
C LEU A 264 -7.47 -2.44 16.07
N GLN A 265 -7.72 -2.61 17.38
CA GLN A 265 -8.33 -1.59 18.21
C GLN A 265 -7.46 -0.33 18.29
N ASN A 266 -6.15 -0.48 18.49
CA ASN A 266 -5.19 0.63 18.50
C ASN A 266 -5.14 1.38 17.17
N LEU A 267 -5.28 0.68 16.03
CA LEU A 267 -5.39 1.33 14.73
C LEU A 267 -6.68 2.15 14.60
N ASN A 268 -7.78 1.63 15.15
CA ASN A 268 -9.07 2.29 15.15
C ASN A 268 -9.11 3.52 16.09
N ASP A 269 -8.42 3.43 17.22
CA ASP A 269 -8.34 4.46 18.27
C ASP A 269 -7.31 5.56 17.96
N CYS A 270 -6.62 5.49 16.83
CA CYS A 270 -5.82 6.61 16.32
C CYS A 270 -6.73 7.78 15.86
N GLN A 271 -7.38 8.43 16.82
CA GLN A 271 -8.49 9.41 16.77
C GLN A 271 -8.20 10.76 16.07
N SER A 272 -7.21 10.82 15.17
CA SER A 272 -6.84 12.10 14.57
C SER A 272 -7.97 12.74 13.73
N GLU A 273 -8.84 11.96 13.09
CA GLU A 273 -9.86 12.56 12.20
C GLU A 273 -11.01 13.23 12.97
N THR A 274 -11.54 12.58 14.01
CA THR A 274 -12.59 13.17 14.85
C THR A 274 -12.08 14.39 15.59
N LEU A 275 -10.89 14.31 16.21
CA LEU A 275 -10.29 15.44 16.90
C LEU A 275 -10.03 16.62 15.95
N ASN A 276 -9.53 16.36 14.73
CA ASN A 276 -9.32 17.41 13.75
C ASN A 276 -10.63 18.05 13.27
N TYR A 277 -11.70 17.26 13.14
CA TYR A 277 -13.02 17.79 12.78
C TYR A 277 -13.57 18.71 13.86
N VAL A 278 -13.55 18.26 15.12
CA VAL A 278 -14.01 19.05 16.27
C VAL A 278 -13.14 20.29 16.48
N SER A 279 -11.80 20.16 16.34
CA SER A 279 -10.87 21.29 16.40
C SER A 279 -11.16 22.34 15.32
N GLY A 280 -11.45 21.92 14.09
CA GLY A 280 -11.84 22.83 13.01
C GLY A 280 -13.15 23.55 13.29
N ALA A 281 -14.18 22.83 13.79
CA ALA A 281 -15.44 23.44 14.20
C ALA A 281 -15.23 24.45 15.34
N HIS A 282 -14.45 24.08 16.35
CA HIS A 282 -14.09 24.96 17.46
C HIS A 282 -13.39 26.24 16.97
N GLY A 283 -12.45 26.11 16.04
CA GLY A 283 -11.76 27.24 15.43
C GLY A 283 -12.70 28.19 14.68
N ILE A 284 -13.59 27.66 13.84
CA ILE A 284 -14.55 28.47 13.08
C ILE A 284 -15.52 29.21 14.02
N LEU A 285 -16.04 28.52 15.04
CA LEU A 285 -16.93 29.14 16.03
C LEU A 285 -16.20 30.23 16.83
N SER A 286 -14.91 29.99 17.17
CA SER A 286 -14.07 31.00 17.81
C SER A 286 -13.91 32.24 16.93
N LEU A 287 -13.67 32.06 15.63
CA LEU A 287 -13.57 33.17 14.68
C LEU A 287 -14.87 33.99 14.62
N ILE A 288 -16.03 33.33 14.49
CA ILE A 288 -17.34 34.01 14.44
C ILE A 288 -17.60 34.79 15.73
N HIS A 289 -17.39 34.16 16.89
CA HIS A 289 -17.62 34.79 18.17
C HIS A 289 -16.63 35.93 18.46
N GLY A 290 -15.36 35.76 18.08
CA GLY A 290 -14.32 36.77 18.21
C GLY A 290 -14.56 38.00 17.34
N ALA A 291 -15.09 37.82 16.13
CA ALA A 291 -15.47 38.93 15.25
C ALA A 291 -16.64 39.76 15.83
N ASN A 292 -17.58 39.13 16.54
CA ASN A 292 -18.69 39.83 17.21
C ASN A 292 -18.28 40.58 18.49
N SER A 293 -17.10 40.28 19.04
CA SER A 293 -16.66 40.79 20.35
C SER A 293 -15.59 41.88 20.26
N ARG A 294 -15.30 42.37 19.05
CA ARG A 294 -14.21 43.33 18.81
C ARG A 294 -14.53 44.73 19.32
N GLY A 295 -13.51 45.39 19.88
CA GLY A 295 -13.46 46.84 20.06
C GLY A 295 -12.48 47.44 19.05
N ASP A 296 -12.78 48.65 18.55
CA ASP A 296 -11.97 49.36 17.54
C ASP A 296 -10.71 50.00 18.17
N ASP A 297 -9.71 49.18 18.53
CA ASP A 297 -8.48 49.64 19.20
C ASP A 297 -7.26 49.82 18.28
N GLY A 298 -7.40 49.51 16.99
CA GLY A 298 -6.35 49.69 15.97
C GLY A 298 -5.14 48.75 16.07
N ARG A 299 -5.08 47.79 17.02
CA ARG A 299 -3.93 46.86 17.19
C ARG A 299 -3.93 45.68 16.21
N ASN A 300 -4.98 45.55 15.40
CA ASN A 300 -5.12 44.53 14.36
C ASN A 300 -3.92 44.44 13.43
N GLU A 301 -3.38 45.59 13.02
CA GLU A 301 -2.27 45.64 12.06
C GLU A 301 -0.96 45.13 12.69
N ASP A 302 -0.72 45.43 13.97
CA ASP A 302 0.49 44.95 14.68
C ASP A 302 0.49 43.41 14.83
N VAL A 303 -0.67 42.84 15.16
CA VAL A 303 -0.84 41.39 15.23
C VAL A 303 -0.69 40.75 13.84
N CYS A 304 -1.29 41.34 12.80
CA CYS A 304 -1.14 40.87 11.41
C CYS A 304 0.33 40.85 10.99
N VAL A 305 1.04 41.96 11.15
CA VAL A 305 2.46 42.09 10.78
C VAL A 305 3.31 41.08 11.55
N THR A 306 3.04 40.87 12.84
CA THR A 306 3.76 39.88 13.65
C THR A 306 3.54 38.45 13.12
N LEU A 307 2.29 38.08 12.81
CA LEU A 307 1.95 36.77 12.26
C LEU A 307 2.54 36.55 10.86
N GLU A 308 2.50 37.56 9.99
CA GLU A 308 3.07 37.52 8.64
C GLU A 308 4.62 37.38 8.67
N ASN A 309 5.27 38.08 9.60
CA ASN A 309 6.72 37.94 9.85
C ASN A 309 7.07 36.54 10.36
N ASN A 310 6.32 36.03 11.34
CA ASN A 310 6.48 34.67 11.85
C ASN A 310 6.32 33.64 10.73
N LEU A 311 5.26 33.76 9.92
CA LEU A 311 5.01 32.90 8.77
C LEU A 311 6.21 32.90 7.80
N SER A 312 6.66 34.09 7.40
CA SER A 312 7.76 34.25 6.44
C SER A 312 9.06 33.61 6.96
N PHE A 313 9.39 33.85 8.23
CA PHE A 313 10.56 33.25 8.88
C PHE A 313 10.48 31.72 8.95
N GLN A 314 9.31 31.17 9.30
CA GLN A 314 9.12 29.72 9.35
C GLN A 314 9.21 29.08 7.96
N ILE A 315 8.60 29.68 6.94
CA ILE A 315 8.67 29.19 5.56
C ILE A 315 10.11 29.15 5.05
N GLU A 316 10.91 30.19 5.31
CA GLU A 316 12.32 30.22 4.94
C GLU A 316 13.11 29.12 5.67
N SER A 317 12.91 28.97 6.99
CA SER A 317 13.55 27.89 7.76
C SER A 317 13.17 26.49 7.26
N MET A 318 11.91 26.29 6.84
CA MET A 318 11.44 25.04 6.26
C MET A 318 12.10 24.79 4.89
N LYS A 319 12.18 25.81 4.04
CA LYS A 319 12.78 25.76 2.71
C LYS A 319 14.25 25.35 2.77
N ASP A 320 15.02 25.93 3.68
CA ASP A 320 16.44 25.58 3.86
C ASP A 320 16.64 24.13 4.27
N LYS A 321 15.84 23.65 5.24
CA LYS A 321 15.89 22.25 5.68
C LYS A 321 15.52 21.29 4.55
N MET A 322 14.50 21.61 3.76
CA MET A 322 14.11 20.78 2.62
C MET A 322 15.16 20.80 1.50
N ASN A 323 15.84 21.93 1.27
CA ASN A 323 16.93 22.02 0.30
C ASN A 323 18.12 21.15 0.69
N ASN A 324 18.43 21.04 2.00
CA ASN A 324 19.46 20.12 2.48
C ASN A 324 19.10 18.65 2.18
N ILE A 325 17.84 18.27 2.39
CA ILE A 325 17.35 16.92 2.03
C ILE A 325 17.49 16.68 0.53
N LYS A 326 17.09 17.66 -0.29
CA LYS A 326 17.24 17.57 -1.75
C LYS A 326 18.70 17.37 -2.18
N ALA A 327 19.65 18.06 -1.55
CA ALA A 327 21.07 17.91 -1.86
C ALA A 327 21.59 16.50 -1.52
N ASN A 328 21.15 15.91 -0.41
CA ASN A 328 21.50 14.53 -0.04
C ASN A 328 20.94 13.53 -1.06
N PHE A 329 19.69 13.70 -1.49
CA PHE A 329 19.06 12.85 -2.51
C PHE A 329 19.84 12.90 -3.83
N GLU A 330 20.20 14.10 -4.30
CA GLU A 330 21.00 14.27 -5.54
C GLU A 330 22.32 13.50 -5.45
N LYS A 331 23.02 13.60 -4.32
CA LYS A 331 24.28 12.89 -4.09
C LYS A 331 24.09 11.37 -4.16
N CYS A 332 23.15 10.83 -3.37
CA CYS A 332 22.85 9.40 -3.33
C CYS A 332 22.43 8.84 -4.70
N LEU A 333 21.60 9.58 -5.43
CA LEU A 333 21.15 9.16 -6.76
C LEU A 333 22.27 9.26 -7.79
N GLN A 334 23.12 10.29 -7.75
CA GLN A 334 24.25 10.40 -8.67
C GLN A 334 25.22 9.23 -8.50
N GLU A 335 25.53 8.84 -7.26
CA GLU A 335 26.32 7.64 -6.98
C GLU A 335 25.64 6.37 -7.51
N GLY A 336 24.31 6.27 -7.36
CA GLY A 336 23.50 5.19 -7.90
C GLY A 336 23.51 5.10 -9.42
N VAL A 337 23.44 6.25 -10.11
CA VAL A 337 23.52 6.33 -11.58
C VAL A 337 24.85 5.80 -12.06
N GLU A 338 25.96 6.25 -11.48
CA GLU A 338 27.31 5.80 -11.85
C GLU A 338 27.51 4.30 -11.58
N ARG A 339 26.98 3.80 -10.46
CA ARG A 339 26.98 2.36 -10.17
C ARG A 339 26.16 1.57 -11.19
N SER A 340 24.96 2.05 -11.52
CA SER A 340 24.04 1.39 -12.47
C SER A 340 24.66 1.29 -13.87
N LYS A 341 25.31 2.36 -14.35
CA LYS A 341 26.03 2.34 -15.64
C LYS A 341 27.12 1.26 -15.69
N ARG A 342 27.80 0.99 -14.58
CA ARG A 342 28.87 -0.02 -14.47
C ARG A 342 28.36 -1.45 -14.35
N THR A 343 27.25 -1.67 -13.64
CA THR A 343 26.77 -3.03 -13.29
C THR A 343 25.60 -3.52 -14.16
N CYS A 344 24.90 -2.63 -14.87
CA CYS A 344 23.67 -2.99 -15.60
C CYS A 344 23.86 -4.12 -16.61
N GLU A 345 24.98 -4.16 -17.33
CA GLU A 345 25.26 -5.21 -18.32
C GLU A 345 25.38 -6.59 -17.67
N ASP A 346 26.10 -6.70 -16.55
CA ASP A 346 26.27 -7.96 -15.82
C ASP A 346 24.95 -8.41 -15.16
N ILE A 347 24.22 -7.47 -14.58
CA ILE A 347 22.89 -7.70 -14.02
C ILE A 347 21.96 -8.24 -15.11
N LEU A 348 21.95 -7.60 -16.29
CA LEU A 348 21.11 -7.99 -17.41
C LEU A 348 21.51 -9.36 -17.96
N LYS A 349 22.80 -9.60 -18.19
CA LYS A 349 23.31 -10.91 -18.65
C LYS A 349 22.90 -12.03 -17.70
N SER A 350 23.00 -11.81 -16.38
CA SER A 350 22.58 -12.79 -15.38
C SER A 350 21.06 -13.04 -15.39
N ALA A 351 20.26 -12.03 -15.71
CA ALA A 351 18.81 -12.11 -15.79
C ALA A 351 18.34 -12.85 -17.05
N LEU A 352 19.02 -12.61 -18.18
CA LEU A 352 18.71 -13.21 -19.48
C LEU A 352 19.30 -14.61 -19.66
N ASN A 353 20.32 -14.97 -18.86
CA ASN A 353 21.03 -16.26 -18.92
C ASN A 353 21.14 -16.93 -17.53
N PRO A 354 20.03 -17.36 -16.91
CA PRO A 354 20.07 -17.99 -15.60
C PRO A 354 20.79 -19.35 -15.64
N LYS A 355 21.72 -19.58 -14.70
CA LYS A 355 22.43 -20.86 -14.53
C LYS A 355 21.53 -21.86 -13.78
N ARG A 356 20.97 -22.89 -14.43
CA ARG A 356 20.28 -24.03 -13.76
C ARG A 356 20.66 -25.40 -14.34
N LYS A 357 20.58 -26.42 -13.48
CA LYS A 357 21.02 -27.82 -13.66
C LYS A 357 20.06 -28.71 -14.48
N SER A 358 18.85 -28.29 -14.78
CA SER A 358 17.92 -28.99 -15.68
C SER A 358 17.66 -28.10 -16.90
N GLY A 359 17.72 -28.69 -18.09
CA GLY A 359 17.91 -28.01 -19.38
C GLY A 359 16.97 -26.84 -19.68
N TYR A 360 17.37 -26.05 -20.68
CA TYR A 360 16.75 -24.84 -21.22
C TYR A 360 15.23 -24.90 -21.56
N GLN A 361 14.54 -26.01 -21.30
CA GLN A 361 13.12 -26.19 -21.53
C GLN A 361 12.30 -25.30 -20.57
N GLY A 362 11.89 -24.13 -21.06
CA GLY A 362 10.88 -23.27 -20.41
C GLY A 362 11.31 -21.83 -20.18
N PHE A 363 12.60 -21.51 -20.12
CA PHE A 363 13.05 -20.11 -19.96
C PHE A 363 12.66 -19.25 -21.16
N HIS A 364 12.72 -19.82 -22.37
CA HIS A 364 12.21 -19.15 -23.57
C HIS A 364 10.76 -18.67 -23.40
N LYS A 365 9.86 -19.54 -22.90
CA LYS A 365 8.46 -19.19 -22.66
C LYS A 365 8.32 -18.10 -21.58
N GLN A 366 9.15 -18.16 -20.54
CA GLN A 366 9.15 -17.15 -19.46
C GLN A 366 9.64 -15.79 -19.94
N LEU A 367 10.72 -15.75 -20.74
CA LEU A 367 11.24 -14.51 -21.29
C LEU A 367 10.28 -13.92 -22.33
N LYS A 368 9.71 -14.76 -23.20
CA LYS A 368 8.68 -14.36 -24.17
C LYS A 368 7.49 -13.70 -23.45
N LYS A 369 6.99 -14.36 -22.40
CA LYS A 369 5.93 -13.79 -21.56
C LYS A 369 6.35 -12.51 -20.84
N ALA A 370 7.61 -12.41 -20.41
CA ALA A 370 8.12 -11.20 -19.77
C ALA A 370 8.10 -10.02 -20.74
N VAL A 371 8.60 -10.19 -21.97
CA VAL A 371 8.62 -9.10 -22.97
C VAL A 371 7.21 -8.70 -23.43
N GLU A 372 6.29 -9.66 -23.56
CA GLU A 372 4.86 -9.37 -23.83
C GLU A 372 4.20 -8.57 -22.69
N ASN A 373 4.68 -8.76 -21.45
CA ASN A 373 4.16 -8.12 -20.26
C ASN A 373 5.07 -6.99 -19.73
N GLY A 374 5.78 -6.28 -20.60
CA GLY A 374 6.53 -5.08 -20.21
C GLY A 374 7.74 -5.35 -19.31
N GLY A 375 8.37 -6.52 -19.44
CA GLY A 375 9.55 -6.94 -18.70
C GLY A 375 9.26 -7.76 -17.43
N ILE A 376 8.00 -8.16 -17.20
CA ILE A 376 7.56 -8.84 -15.98
C ILE A 376 6.92 -10.20 -16.30
N CYS A 377 7.42 -11.28 -15.69
CA CYS A 377 6.80 -12.60 -15.77
C CYS A 377 6.80 -13.30 -14.42
N LYS A 378 5.61 -13.67 -13.94
CA LYS A 378 5.41 -14.48 -12.73
C LYS A 378 5.11 -15.93 -13.10
N PRO A 379 6.04 -16.89 -12.89
CA PRO A 379 5.82 -18.29 -13.22
C PRO A 379 4.86 -18.97 -12.24
N LYS A 380 4.37 -20.18 -12.58
CA LYS A 380 3.47 -20.95 -11.68
C LYS A 380 4.14 -21.35 -10.37
N LYS A 381 5.45 -21.60 -10.42
CA LYS A 381 6.33 -21.94 -9.30
C LYS A 381 7.65 -21.21 -9.49
N GLY A 382 8.14 -20.59 -8.43
CA GLY A 382 9.41 -19.85 -8.40
C GLY A 382 9.27 -18.35 -8.61
N LYS A 383 10.43 -17.69 -8.62
CA LYS A 383 10.59 -16.24 -8.51
C LYS A 383 10.09 -15.46 -9.73
N GLU A 384 9.44 -14.31 -9.49
CA GLU A 384 9.12 -13.33 -10.52
C GLU A 384 10.39 -12.88 -11.28
N ILE A 385 10.30 -12.87 -12.61
CA ILE A 385 11.27 -12.21 -13.48
C ILE A 385 10.80 -10.78 -13.67
N ASN A 386 11.53 -9.82 -13.13
CA ASN A 386 11.25 -8.39 -13.30
C ASN A 386 12.53 -7.70 -13.76
N LEU A 387 12.63 -7.46 -15.07
CA LEU A 387 13.82 -6.87 -15.69
C LEU A 387 13.98 -5.39 -15.27
N ASN A 388 12.88 -4.65 -15.17
CA ASN A 388 12.88 -3.24 -14.76
C ASN A 388 13.44 -3.06 -13.34
N MET A 389 12.94 -3.86 -12.38
CA MET A 389 13.45 -3.86 -11.01
C MET A 389 14.93 -4.26 -10.92
N LYS A 390 15.35 -5.25 -11.71
CA LYS A 390 16.76 -5.66 -11.76
C LYS A 390 17.66 -4.54 -12.27
N LEU A 391 17.29 -3.88 -13.37
CA LEU A 391 18.06 -2.77 -13.92
C LEU A 391 18.11 -1.57 -12.97
N THR A 392 17.02 -1.29 -12.25
CA THR A 392 16.94 -0.17 -11.31
C THR A 392 17.60 -0.48 -9.96
N SER A 393 17.97 -1.73 -9.66
CA SER A 393 18.32 -2.14 -8.29
C SER A 393 19.49 -1.36 -7.70
N SER A 394 20.51 -1.04 -8.51
CA SER A 394 21.68 -0.27 -8.06
C SER A 394 21.33 1.18 -7.71
N LEU A 395 20.31 1.74 -8.37
CA LEU A 395 19.81 3.08 -8.14
C LEU A 395 18.85 3.13 -6.94
N THR A 396 17.97 2.13 -6.76
CA THR A 396 17.14 2.03 -5.56
C THR A 396 17.99 1.77 -4.32
N ASP A 397 18.97 0.87 -4.41
CA ASP A 397 19.87 0.54 -3.30
C ASP A 397 20.70 1.77 -2.83
N SER A 398 20.98 2.73 -3.72
CA SER A 398 21.75 3.92 -3.35
C SER A 398 20.94 4.97 -2.60
N ILE A 399 19.60 4.96 -2.74
CA ILE A 399 18.71 5.93 -2.10
C ILE A 399 17.89 5.34 -0.95
N ASP A 400 17.81 4.02 -0.82
CA ASP A 400 16.90 3.35 0.12
C ASP A 400 17.02 3.81 1.57
N GLU A 401 18.25 3.98 2.05
CA GLU A 401 18.51 4.44 3.42
C GLU A 401 18.12 5.92 3.61
N GLU A 402 18.60 6.79 2.73
CA GLU A 402 18.28 8.23 2.79
C GLU A 402 16.77 8.46 2.64
N PHE A 403 16.10 7.69 1.77
CA PHE A 403 14.67 7.74 1.58
C PHE A 403 13.91 7.31 2.84
N ARG A 404 14.31 6.19 3.45
CA ARG A 404 13.70 5.67 4.68
C ARG A 404 13.86 6.64 5.84
N ASN A 405 15.05 7.23 5.97
CA ASN A 405 15.34 8.22 7.00
C ASN A 405 14.50 9.48 6.80
N THR A 406 14.35 9.91 5.54
CA THR A 406 13.60 11.12 5.15
C THR A 406 12.08 10.96 5.29
N PHE A 407 11.57 9.80 4.89
CA PHE A 407 10.15 9.46 4.88
C PHE A 407 9.86 8.14 5.61
N PRO A 408 10.09 8.07 6.94
CA PRO A 408 9.85 6.87 7.71
C PRO A 408 8.36 6.52 7.68
N ASN A 409 8.06 5.23 7.59
CA ASN A 409 6.70 4.73 7.75
C ASN A 409 6.27 4.76 9.22
N GLU A 410 7.22 4.59 10.13
CA GLU A 410 7.03 4.63 11.58
C GLU A 410 7.00 6.07 12.11
N GLY A 411 6.04 6.37 13.00
CA GLY A 411 6.02 7.61 13.78
C GLY A 411 5.63 8.89 13.02
N LYS A 412 5.75 10.03 13.72
CA LYS A 412 5.47 11.39 13.22
C LYS A 412 6.76 12.18 12.88
N SER A 413 7.94 11.54 12.88
CA SER A 413 9.22 12.20 13.18
C SER A 413 10.29 12.23 12.07
N GLY A 414 10.00 11.80 10.84
CA GLY A 414 10.97 11.94 9.73
C GLY A 414 11.28 13.40 9.38
N PRO A 415 12.44 13.74 8.79
CA PRO A 415 12.85 15.10 8.41
C PRO A 415 11.73 15.95 7.79
N PHE A 416 11.02 15.46 6.76
CA PHE A 416 9.90 16.20 6.17
C PHE A 416 8.75 16.42 7.15
N ASN A 417 8.30 15.36 7.82
CA ASN A 417 7.20 15.45 8.79
C ASN A 417 7.60 16.27 10.03
N GLY A 418 8.86 16.24 10.42
CA GLY A 418 9.43 17.00 11.54
C GLY A 418 9.52 18.48 11.21
N VAL A 419 9.90 18.84 9.99
CA VAL A 419 9.86 20.22 9.49
C VAL A 419 8.42 20.76 9.55
N ILE A 420 7.44 19.99 9.08
CA ILE A 420 6.01 20.38 9.15
C ILE A 420 5.50 20.44 10.59
N SER A 421 5.88 19.48 11.42
CA SER A 421 5.39 19.42 12.81
C SER A 421 5.91 20.58 13.65
N LYS A 422 7.10 21.10 13.33
CA LYS A 422 7.75 22.24 13.99
C LYS A 422 7.23 23.60 13.51
N PHE A 423 6.58 23.68 12.35
CA PHE A 423 5.94 24.92 11.89
C PHE A 423 5.01 25.45 12.97
N THR A 424 5.02 26.76 13.21
CA THR A 424 4.11 27.40 14.17
C THR A 424 4.00 28.88 13.85
N LEU A 425 2.78 29.45 13.92
CA LEU A 425 2.60 30.90 13.92
C LEU A 425 2.90 31.55 15.28
N ASP A 426 3.25 30.74 16.29
CA ASP A 426 3.45 31.13 17.69
C ASP A 426 2.19 31.74 18.33
N THR A 427 1.02 31.21 17.96
CA THR A 427 -0.27 31.71 18.45
C THR A 427 -0.37 31.68 19.97
N GLU A 428 0.25 30.69 20.64
CA GLU A 428 0.25 30.60 22.11
C GLU A 428 1.12 31.69 22.77
N GLY A 429 2.28 32.00 22.21
CA GLY A 429 3.08 33.15 22.67
C GLY A 429 2.35 34.47 22.45
N LEU A 430 1.64 34.60 21.33
CA LEU A 430 0.87 35.79 20.99
C LEU A 430 -0.36 35.98 21.89
N LYS A 431 -1.02 34.91 22.34
CA LYS A 431 -2.16 35.01 23.28
C LYS A 431 -1.79 35.75 24.57
N GLN A 432 -0.56 35.57 25.05
CA GLN A 432 -0.08 36.26 26.26
C GLN A 432 0.14 37.76 26.05
N LYS A 433 0.42 38.17 24.81
CA LYS A 433 0.70 39.56 24.44
C LYS A 433 -0.56 40.31 23.97
N TYR A 434 -1.52 39.57 23.42
CA TYR A 434 -2.70 40.07 22.71
C TYR A 434 -3.94 39.30 23.18
N GLU A 435 -4.31 39.48 24.45
CA GLU A 435 -5.44 38.77 25.09
C GLU A 435 -6.76 39.06 24.37
N GLU A 436 -6.92 40.27 23.85
CA GLU A 436 -8.08 40.69 23.06
C GLU A 436 -8.26 39.94 21.72
N PHE A 437 -7.23 39.22 21.25
CA PHE A 437 -7.25 38.43 20.01
C PHE A 437 -7.23 36.91 20.25
N GLU A 438 -7.52 36.45 21.47
CA GLU A 438 -7.41 35.03 21.84
C GLU A 438 -8.21 34.12 20.89
N LEU A 439 -9.44 34.48 20.56
CA LEU A 439 -10.34 33.66 19.73
C LEU A 439 -9.87 33.56 18.28
N GLN A 440 -9.33 34.65 17.72
CA GLN A 440 -8.72 34.67 16.38
C GLN A 440 -7.44 33.82 16.37
N LEU A 441 -6.64 33.88 17.42
CA LEU A 441 -5.44 33.06 17.57
C LEU A 441 -5.78 31.57 17.77
N VAL A 442 -6.90 31.24 18.43
CA VAL A 442 -7.45 29.88 18.50
C VAL A 442 -7.86 29.38 17.12
N PHE A 443 -8.55 30.20 16.32
CA PHE A 443 -8.87 29.86 14.93
C PHE A 443 -7.61 29.58 14.10
N LEU A 444 -6.62 30.49 14.12
CA LEU A 444 -5.37 30.31 13.40
C LEU A 444 -4.63 29.03 13.82
N LYS A 445 -4.65 28.73 15.12
CA LYS A 445 -4.04 27.49 15.64
C LYS A 445 -4.76 26.24 15.11
N SER A 446 -6.08 26.28 15.04
CA SER A 446 -6.87 25.16 14.48
C SER A 446 -6.57 24.95 12.99
N GLU A 447 -6.43 26.03 12.22
CA GLU A 447 -6.09 25.99 10.80
C GLU A 447 -4.67 25.48 10.57
N GLU A 448 -3.72 25.89 11.41
CA GLU A 448 -2.35 25.36 11.42
C GLU A 448 -2.35 23.83 11.63
N ASP A 449 -3.06 23.32 12.63
CA ASP A 449 -3.09 21.89 12.95
C ASP A 449 -3.83 21.07 11.87
N ARG A 450 -4.89 21.64 11.28
CA ARG A 450 -5.59 21.08 10.11
C ARG A 450 -4.64 20.95 8.92
N LEU A 451 -3.90 22.01 8.57
CA LEU A 451 -2.93 22.01 7.48
C LEU A 451 -1.81 21.00 7.71
N LYS A 452 -1.26 20.93 8.92
CA LYS A 452 -0.23 19.93 9.27
C LYS A 452 -0.72 18.51 9.02
N THR A 453 -1.96 18.20 9.39
CA THR A 453 -2.56 16.87 9.13
C THR A 453 -2.70 16.61 7.64
N ASP A 454 -3.25 17.56 6.89
CA ASP A 454 -3.45 17.45 5.45
C ASP A 454 -2.13 17.26 4.70
N MET A 455 -1.08 17.99 5.09
CA MET A 455 0.25 17.87 4.51
C MET A 455 0.87 16.51 4.78
N ARG A 456 0.74 15.98 6.01
CA ARG A 456 1.19 14.61 6.34
C ARG A 456 0.50 13.57 5.45
N LYS A 457 -0.82 13.70 5.24
CA LYS A 457 -1.59 12.83 4.33
C LYS A 457 -1.10 12.95 2.87
N SER A 458 -0.85 14.18 2.41
CA SER A 458 -0.34 14.43 1.06
C SER A 458 1.06 13.83 0.84
N ILE A 459 1.99 14.06 1.78
CA ILE A 459 3.36 13.53 1.72
C ILE A 459 3.37 12.01 1.69
N ARG A 460 2.53 11.35 2.52
CA ARG A 460 2.39 9.89 2.52
C ARG A 460 1.99 9.33 1.15
N LYS A 461 1.11 10.01 0.43
CA LYS A 461 0.73 9.64 -0.93
C LYS A 461 1.85 9.92 -1.94
N GLN A 462 2.41 11.13 -1.89
CA GLN A 462 3.41 11.58 -2.87
C GLN A 462 4.74 10.84 -2.75
N LYS A 463 5.18 10.47 -1.54
CA LYS A 463 6.43 9.71 -1.37
C LYS A 463 6.43 8.39 -2.16
N LYS A 464 5.27 7.74 -2.29
CA LYS A 464 5.13 6.50 -3.08
C LYS A 464 5.41 6.77 -4.55
N ILE A 465 4.90 7.89 -5.07
CA ILE A 465 5.09 8.32 -6.46
C ILE A 465 6.57 8.67 -6.69
N VAL A 466 7.17 9.43 -5.79
CA VAL A 466 8.60 9.78 -5.82
C VAL A 466 9.46 8.51 -5.84
N TYR A 467 9.25 7.57 -4.91
CA TYR A 467 10.06 6.36 -4.82
C TYR A 467 9.91 5.45 -6.05
N ARG A 468 8.65 5.21 -6.48
CA ARG A 468 8.35 4.33 -7.62
C ARG A 468 8.76 4.92 -8.96
N SER A 469 9.03 6.23 -9.04
CA SER A 469 9.40 6.89 -10.30
C SER A 469 10.70 6.33 -10.89
N LEU A 470 11.63 5.86 -10.07
CA LEU A 470 12.89 5.27 -10.52
C LEU A 470 12.62 4.07 -11.43
N THR A 471 11.91 3.07 -10.92
CA THR A 471 11.58 1.85 -11.67
C THR A 471 10.65 2.16 -12.84
N LYS A 472 9.69 3.06 -12.65
CA LYS A 472 8.75 3.46 -13.70
C LYS A 472 9.46 4.11 -14.90
N THR A 473 10.43 4.98 -14.66
CA THR A 473 11.18 5.66 -15.74
C THR A 473 12.02 4.66 -16.52
N VAL A 474 12.67 3.71 -15.83
CA VAL A 474 13.41 2.61 -16.48
C VAL A 474 12.46 1.72 -17.28
N GLU A 475 11.30 1.37 -16.71
CA GLU A 475 10.28 0.58 -17.40
C GLU A 475 9.78 1.26 -18.68
N GLU A 476 9.50 2.56 -18.63
CA GLU A 476 9.09 3.36 -19.80
C GLU A 476 10.18 3.37 -20.88
N ALA A 477 11.44 3.58 -20.50
CA ALA A 477 12.58 3.52 -21.42
C ALA A 477 12.78 2.14 -22.05
N MET A 478 12.35 1.06 -21.39
CA MET A 478 12.48 -0.31 -21.88
C MET A 478 11.32 -0.77 -22.78
N GLN A 479 10.18 -0.06 -22.81
CA GLN A 479 8.96 -0.54 -23.48
C GLN A 479 9.17 -0.86 -24.96
N ASP A 480 9.91 -0.02 -25.68
CA ASP A 480 10.09 -0.21 -27.12
C ASP A 480 10.89 -1.47 -27.41
N CYS A 481 11.93 -1.77 -26.63
CA CYS A 481 12.71 -3.00 -26.80
C CYS A 481 11.87 -4.25 -26.47
N TYR A 482 10.96 -4.16 -25.49
CA TYR A 482 10.05 -5.26 -25.17
C TYR A 482 9.06 -5.52 -26.29
N LYS A 483 8.47 -4.47 -26.88
CA LYS A 483 7.58 -4.61 -28.04
C LYS A 483 8.31 -5.24 -29.22
N GLN A 484 9.53 -4.81 -29.53
CA GLN A 484 10.33 -5.39 -30.61
C GLN A 484 10.71 -6.85 -30.33
N ALA A 485 11.16 -7.14 -29.11
CA ALA A 485 11.50 -8.51 -28.69
C ALA A 485 10.27 -9.45 -28.75
N ALA A 486 9.07 -8.94 -28.42
CA ALA A 486 7.84 -9.70 -28.48
C ALA A 486 7.44 -10.11 -29.91
N LEU A 487 7.94 -9.44 -30.96
CA LEU A 487 7.61 -9.79 -32.35
C LEU A 487 8.34 -11.03 -32.88
N PHE A 488 9.44 -11.44 -32.25
CA PHE A 488 10.21 -12.60 -32.73
C PHE A 488 9.44 -13.92 -32.57
N THR A 489 9.46 -14.73 -33.62
CA THR A 489 8.86 -16.07 -33.68
C THR A 489 9.79 -17.02 -34.43
N GLY A 490 9.59 -18.34 -34.24
CA GLY A 490 10.38 -19.37 -34.92
C GLY A 490 11.77 -19.61 -34.34
N VAL A 491 12.64 -20.22 -35.15
CA VAL A 491 14.00 -20.63 -34.74
C VAL A 491 14.84 -19.39 -34.40
N GLY A 492 15.56 -19.43 -33.26
CA GLY A 492 16.42 -18.32 -32.83
C GLY A 492 15.72 -17.24 -31.99
N THR A 493 14.40 -17.34 -31.76
CA THR A 493 13.61 -16.35 -30.98
C THR A 493 14.24 -15.98 -29.64
N LEU A 494 14.73 -16.96 -28.87
CA LEU A 494 15.37 -16.71 -27.58
C LEU A 494 16.60 -15.79 -27.71
N GLN A 495 17.47 -16.05 -28.69
CA GLN A 495 18.68 -15.25 -28.87
C GLN A 495 18.34 -13.87 -29.41
N ASN A 496 17.40 -13.77 -30.36
CA ASN A 496 16.95 -12.49 -30.91
C ASN A 496 16.34 -11.59 -29.82
N MET A 497 15.53 -12.14 -28.91
CA MET A 497 15.01 -11.40 -27.76
C MET A 497 16.13 -10.90 -26.85
N ARG A 498 17.12 -11.75 -26.54
CA ARG A 498 18.27 -11.37 -25.71
C ARG A 498 19.08 -10.24 -26.35
N ASP A 499 19.48 -10.41 -27.60
CA ASP A 499 20.30 -9.45 -28.33
C ASP A 499 19.60 -8.09 -28.46
N THR A 500 18.27 -8.09 -28.65
CA THR A 500 17.47 -6.87 -28.75
C THR A 500 17.45 -6.10 -27.44
N ILE A 501 17.22 -6.79 -26.32
CA ILE A 501 17.21 -6.18 -24.99
C ILE A 501 18.63 -5.70 -24.62
N GLU A 502 19.67 -6.51 -24.86
CA GLU A 502 21.06 -6.15 -24.57
C GLU A 502 21.53 -4.93 -25.36
N LYS A 503 21.26 -4.89 -26.67
CA LYS A 503 21.59 -3.74 -27.52
C LYS A 503 20.90 -2.47 -27.06
N HIS A 504 19.61 -2.57 -26.70
CA HIS A 504 18.85 -1.42 -26.21
C HIS A 504 19.43 -0.86 -24.92
N VAL A 505 19.68 -1.72 -23.92
CA VAL A 505 20.25 -1.29 -22.63
C VAL A 505 21.66 -0.72 -22.83
N TYR A 506 22.49 -1.30 -23.69
CA TYR A 506 23.82 -0.77 -23.98
C TYR A 506 23.76 0.64 -24.57
N ALA A 507 22.83 0.89 -25.50
CA ALA A 507 22.65 2.18 -26.14
C ALA A 507 22.03 3.23 -25.20
N SER A 508 21.09 2.83 -24.33
CA SER A 508 20.31 3.76 -23.50
C SER A 508 20.78 3.90 -22.05
N LYS A 509 21.69 3.05 -21.54
CA LYS A 509 22.07 3.06 -20.11
C LYS A 509 22.47 4.43 -19.56
N ASN A 510 23.14 5.26 -20.36
CA ASN A 510 23.60 6.56 -19.91
C ASN A 510 22.44 7.53 -19.68
N THR A 511 21.48 7.56 -20.61
CA THR A 511 20.31 8.46 -20.52
C THR A 511 19.25 7.89 -19.60
N MET A 512 18.94 6.59 -19.72
CA MET A 512 17.89 5.92 -18.95
C MET A 512 18.04 6.09 -17.42
N PHE A 513 19.25 5.91 -16.88
CA PHE A 513 19.48 6.08 -15.44
C PHE A 513 19.52 7.56 -15.01
N GLU A 514 20.04 8.44 -15.88
CA GLU A 514 20.06 9.88 -15.63
C GLU A 514 18.62 10.45 -15.63
N ASP A 515 17.79 10.01 -16.57
CA ASP A 515 16.37 10.37 -16.66
C ASP A 515 15.59 9.87 -15.44
N ALA A 516 15.88 8.66 -14.97
CA ALA A 516 15.28 8.12 -13.75
C ALA A 516 15.62 8.98 -12.51
N LYS A 517 16.89 9.37 -12.34
CA LYS A 517 17.31 10.32 -11.30
C LYS A 517 16.57 11.65 -11.44
N ASN A 518 16.63 12.25 -12.62
CA ASN A 518 16.06 13.58 -12.89
C ASN A 518 14.55 13.61 -12.62
N ASN A 519 13.84 12.54 -13.00
CA ASN A 519 12.40 12.41 -12.73
C ASN A 519 12.11 12.34 -11.23
N MET A 520 12.83 11.50 -10.46
CA MET A 520 12.68 11.45 -8.99
C MET A 520 12.98 12.80 -8.35
N MET A 521 14.06 13.47 -8.76
CA MET A 521 14.47 14.77 -8.22
C MET A 521 13.46 15.88 -8.55
N LYS A 522 12.85 15.83 -9.73
CA LYS A 522 11.75 16.72 -10.10
C LYS A 522 10.53 16.49 -9.20
N LEU A 523 10.09 15.25 -9.03
CA LEU A 523 8.95 14.92 -8.18
C LEU A 523 9.18 15.30 -6.71
N LEU A 524 10.41 15.14 -6.20
CA LEU A 524 10.79 15.59 -4.86
C LEU A 524 10.71 17.12 -4.74
N LYS A 525 11.20 17.86 -5.74
CA LYS A 525 11.09 19.32 -5.80
C LYS A 525 9.63 19.77 -5.84
N ASP A 526 8.81 19.15 -6.69
CA ASP A 526 7.38 19.46 -6.81
C ASP A 526 6.65 19.20 -5.48
N LEU A 527 7.02 18.14 -4.74
CA LEU A 527 6.51 17.89 -3.39
C LEU A 527 6.89 19.01 -2.41
N MET A 528 8.15 19.45 -2.41
CA MET A 528 8.63 20.54 -1.55
C MET A 528 7.88 21.85 -1.84
N GLU A 529 7.76 22.22 -3.11
CA GLU A 529 7.09 23.44 -3.55
C GLU A 529 5.59 23.40 -3.22
N ASN A 530 4.94 22.25 -3.39
CA ASN A 530 3.53 22.08 -3.03
C ASN A 530 3.29 22.27 -1.52
N VAL A 531 4.14 21.68 -0.68
CA VAL A 531 4.04 21.81 0.79
C VAL A 531 4.21 23.27 1.21
N LEU A 532 5.28 23.93 0.76
CA LEU A 532 5.56 25.32 1.13
C LEU A 532 4.49 26.28 0.59
N GLY A 533 4.15 26.16 -0.70
CA GLY A 533 3.17 27.04 -1.34
C GLY A 533 1.76 26.89 -0.75
N ARG A 534 1.32 25.67 -0.43
CA ARG A 534 0.03 25.44 0.22
C ARG A 534 0.00 26.00 1.65
N LEU A 535 1.10 25.84 2.39
CA LEU A 535 1.23 26.36 3.76
C LEU A 535 1.15 27.89 3.76
N GLU A 536 2.01 28.53 2.97
CA GLU A 536 2.10 29.98 2.89
C GLU A 536 0.78 30.60 2.44
N LYS A 537 0.19 30.08 1.35
CA LYS A 537 -1.08 30.57 0.82
C LYS A 537 -2.20 30.46 1.85
N THR A 538 -2.40 29.28 2.41
CA THR A 538 -3.53 29.06 3.32
C THR A 538 -3.37 29.86 4.61
N MET A 539 -2.17 29.94 5.18
CA MET A 539 -1.94 30.72 6.40
C MET A 539 -2.09 32.22 6.17
N LYS A 540 -1.65 32.76 5.02
CA LYS A 540 -1.93 34.15 4.65
C LYS A 540 -3.43 34.44 4.56
N GLU A 541 -4.17 33.57 3.87
CA GLU A 541 -5.64 33.67 3.76
C GLU A 541 -6.31 33.59 5.14
N SER A 542 -5.86 32.70 6.04
CA SER A 542 -6.39 32.59 7.40
C SER A 542 -6.07 33.82 8.27
N ILE A 543 -4.87 34.40 8.14
CA ILE A 543 -4.49 35.63 8.86
C ILE A 543 -5.35 36.81 8.38
N GLU A 544 -5.50 36.97 7.07
CA GLU A 544 -6.35 37.99 6.47
C GLU A 544 -7.81 37.83 6.92
N LEU A 545 -8.36 36.63 6.82
CA LEU A 545 -9.74 36.34 7.25
C LEU A 545 -9.96 36.65 8.73
N SER A 546 -9.00 36.32 9.59
CA SER A 546 -9.16 36.45 11.04
C SER A 546 -9.03 37.89 11.55
N LEU A 547 -8.29 38.75 10.84
CA LEU A 547 -7.97 40.08 11.35
C LEU A 547 -8.43 41.25 10.46
N ARG A 548 -8.67 41.03 9.15
CA ARG A 548 -8.97 42.09 8.17
C ARG A 548 -10.39 42.04 7.59
N THR A 549 -11.26 41.13 8.03
CA THR A 549 -12.65 41.06 7.55
C THR A 549 -13.53 42.11 8.24
N ASP A 550 -14.28 42.89 7.46
CA ASP A 550 -15.19 43.92 7.95
C ASP A 550 -16.35 43.32 8.76
N GLU A 551 -16.66 43.96 9.89
CA GLU A 551 -17.67 43.55 10.85
C GLU A 551 -19.08 43.78 10.29
N HIS A 552 -19.72 42.69 9.90
CA HIS A 552 -21.17 42.62 9.81
C HIS A 552 -21.68 41.86 11.02
N SER A 553 -22.91 42.13 11.47
CA SER A 553 -23.53 41.43 12.60
C SER A 553 -23.59 39.92 12.30
N LEU A 554 -22.61 39.16 12.77
CA LEU A 554 -22.56 37.72 12.57
C LEU A 554 -23.49 37.03 13.58
N LEU A 555 -23.88 35.81 13.27
CA LEU A 555 -24.72 34.99 14.15
C LEU A 555 -24.07 34.86 15.54
N ASP A 556 -24.88 34.98 16.61
CA ASP A 556 -24.44 34.61 17.95
C ASP A 556 -24.33 33.09 18.01
N VAL A 557 -23.10 32.61 18.22
CA VAL A 557 -22.75 31.18 18.29
C VAL A 557 -22.16 30.81 19.65
N SER A 558 -22.41 31.62 20.68
CA SER A 558 -21.83 31.43 22.02
C SER A 558 -22.21 30.08 22.65
N SER A 559 -23.44 29.61 22.41
CA SER A 559 -23.93 28.33 22.95
C SER A 559 -23.24 27.13 22.29
N GLU A 560 -23.11 27.16 20.97
CA GLU A 560 -22.47 26.14 20.14
C GLU A 560 -20.97 26.09 20.40
N LEU A 561 -20.32 27.27 20.54
CA LEU A 561 -18.91 27.37 20.87
C LEU A 561 -18.61 26.68 22.20
N LYS A 562 -19.45 26.90 23.21
CA LYS A 562 -19.30 26.27 24.53
C LYS A 562 -19.44 24.75 24.45
N GLU A 563 -20.46 24.25 23.77
CA GLU A 563 -20.69 22.81 23.58
C GLU A 563 -19.51 22.15 22.86
N VAL A 564 -19.07 22.73 21.74
CA VAL A 564 -17.95 22.19 20.96
C VAL A 564 -16.64 22.25 21.76
N GLN A 565 -16.44 23.29 22.58
CA GLN A 565 -15.26 23.42 23.44
C GLN A 565 -15.24 22.34 24.56
N GLU A 566 -16.39 21.99 25.13
CA GLU A 566 -16.49 20.88 26.09
C GLU A 566 -16.10 19.55 25.42
N ILE A 567 -16.67 19.26 24.25
CA ILE A 567 -16.35 18.06 23.46
C ILE A 567 -14.86 18.03 23.06
N TYR A 568 -14.32 19.16 22.61
CA TYR A 568 -12.90 19.29 22.25
C TYR A 568 -11.98 18.95 23.42
N ASN A 569 -12.30 19.47 24.61
CA ASN A 569 -11.52 19.21 25.82
C ASN A 569 -11.63 17.75 26.30
N GLU A 570 -12.78 17.09 26.12
CA GLU A 570 -12.93 15.66 26.38
C GLU A 570 -12.07 14.82 25.45
N LEU A 571 -12.16 15.08 24.13
CA LEU A 571 -11.37 14.36 23.12
C LEU A 571 -9.87 14.55 23.30
N ARG A 572 -9.43 15.74 23.75
CA ARG A 572 -8.02 16.02 24.03
C ARG A 572 -7.51 15.29 25.28
N LYS A 573 -8.37 14.99 26.25
CA LYS A 573 -8.01 14.18 27.43
C LYS A 573 -7.94 12.68 27.11
N SER A 574 -8.65 12.23 26.08
CA SER A 574 -8.68 10.82 25.63
C SER A 574 -7.66 10.48 24.53
N SER A 575 -7.05 11.50 23.90
CA SER A 575 -6.01 11.38 22.86
C SER A 575 -4.60 11.43 23.43
#